data_AF-A0A7M7G3M6-F1
#
_entry.id   AF-A0A7M7G3M6-F1
#
_cell.length_a   1.000
_cell.length_b   1.000
_cell.length_c   1.000
_cell.angle_alpha   90.00
_cell.angle_beta   90.00
_cell.angle_gamma   90.00
#
_symmetry.space_group_name_H-M   'P 1'
#
loop_
_entity.id
_entity.type
_entity.pdbx_description
1 polymer ?
#
loop_
_entity_poly.entity_id
_entity_poly.type
_entity_poly.pdbx_seq_one_letter_code
_entity_poly.pdbx_strand_id
1 'polypeptide(L)'
;MLHLAIQAACASCRPAVRHLSSTSSCMAGKRWRESQGLGRSGNEYGPLTDNPDWSYADGRPAPPQPNQLRRKEEQRELAERIDILSKEMLQGKVKYQDKLDAKRRHEEMRAERRLKPKGSAWKQEDYVERRRTASSKKMPST
;
A
#
# COMPACT_ATOMS: atom_id res chain seq x y z
N MET A 1 -49.37 41.48 -55.82
CA MET A 1 -49.97 42.52 -54.93
C MET A 1 -50.91 41.78 -54.00
N LEU A 2 -50.65 41.50 -52.72
CA LEU A 2 -49.70 41.96 -51.73
C LEU A 2 -49.49 40.81 -50.71
N HIS A 3 -48.24 40.61 -50.29
CA HIS A 3 -47.92 39.94 -49.03
C HIS A 3 -48.60 40.67 -47.87
N LEU A 4 -49.12 39.96 -46.86
CA LEU A 4 -49.07 40.46 -45.48
C LEU A 4 -49.00 39.27 -44.51
N ALA A 5 -47.79 39.08 -43.98
CA ALA A 5 -47.48 38.24 -42.85
C ALA A 5 -48.01 38.88 -41.56
N ILE A 6 -48.55 38.07 -40.65
CA ILE A 6 -48.69 38.44 -39.24
C ILE A 6 -47.93 37.41 -38.43
N GLN A 7 -46.63 37.65 -38.29
CA GLN A 7 -45.82 37.04 -37.23
C GLN A 7 -46.10 37.80 -35.94
N ALA A 8 -46.88 37.20 -35.05
CA ALA A 8 -46.93 37.61 -33.65
C ALA A 8 -45.60 37.21 -32.98
N ALA A 9 -44.65 38.13 -32.95
CA ALA A 9 -43.44 37.99 -32.16
C ALA A 9 -43.80 38.15 -30.67
N CYS A 10 -43.92 37.04 -29.94
CA CYS A 10 -43.92 37.06 -28.48
C CYS A 10 -42.50 37.45 -28.00
N ALA A 11 -42.30 38.74 -27.73
CA ALA A 11 -41.03 39.32 -27.32
C ALA A 11 -40.63 39.04 -25.85
N SER A 12 -40.91 37.85 -25.31
CA SER A 12 -40.46 37.46 -23.97
C SER A 12 -39.90 36.04 -23.82
N CYS A 13 -39.84 35.24 -24.88
CA CYS A 13 -39.10 33.97 -24.84
C CYS A 13 -37.59 34.24 -24.90
N ARG A 14 -36.99 34.64 -23.77
CA ARG A 14 -35.55 34.51 -23.57
C ARG A 14 -35.20 33.02 -23.74
N PRO A 15 -34.26 32.62 -24.61
CA PRO A 15 -33.78 31.25 -24.59
C PRO A 15 -33.20 31.00 -23.20
N ALA A 16 -33.76 30.01 -22.49
CA ALA A 16 -33.22 29.55 -21.22
C ALA A 16 -31.81 29.01 -21.49
N VAL A 17 -30.79 29.83 -21.28
CA VAL A 17 -29.40 29.39 -21.32
C VAL A 17 -29.22 28.44 -20.13
N ARG A 18 -29.20 27.14 -20.40
CA ARG A 18 -28.82 26.15 -19.38
C ARG A 18 -27.33 26.35 -19.11
N HIS A 19 -27.00 27.04 -18.02
CA HIS A 19 -25.63 27.10 -17.53
C HIS A 19 -25.23 25.70 -17.04
N LEU A 20 -24.36 25.02 -17.77
CA LEU A 20 -23.71 23.80 -17.28
C LEU A 20 -22.68 24.24 -16.23
N SER A 21 -22.90 23.84 -14.98
CA SER A 21 -21.90 24.02 -13.93
C SER A 21 -20.74 23.04 -14.20
N SER A 22 -19.58 23.56 -14.59
CA SER A 22 -18.34 22.79 -14.78
C SER A 22 -17.59 22.56 -13.47
N THR A 23 -18.05 23.14 -12.37
CA THR A 23 -17.46 22.94 -11.05
C THR A 23 -17.79 21.55 -10.53
N SER A 24 -16.78 20.86 -9.99
CA SER A 24 -16.94 19.57 -9.33
C SER A 24 -18.01 19.67 -8.24
N SER A 25 -18.99 18.77 -8.26
CA SER A 25 -19.99 18.68 -7.19
C SER A 25 -19.28 18.41 -5.87
N CYS A 26 -19.13 19.44 -5.04
CA CYS A 26 -18.62 19.29 -3.70
C CYS A 26 -19.71 18.63 -2.84
N MET A 27 -19.55 17.34 -2.56
CA MET A 27 -20.44 16.68 -1.61
C MET A 27 -20.27 17.33 -0.25
N ALA A 28 -21.33 17.96 0.25
CA ALA A 28 -21.34 18.61 1.55
C ALA A 28 -20.94 17.60 2.64
N GLY A 29 -20.05 18.02 3.54
CA GLY A 29 -19.58 17.20 4.66
C GLY A 29 -18.55 16.11 4.28
N LYS A 30 -18.11 15.99 3.02
CA LYS A 30 -17.09 14.99 2.61
C LYS A 30 -15.83 15.03 3.50
N ARG A 31 -15.22 16.21 3.67
CA ARG A 31 -13.98 16.38 4.44
C ARG A 31 -14.15 15.96 5.90
N TRP A 32 -15.32 16.23 6.48
CA TRP A 32 -15.63 15.81 7.85
C TRP A 32 -15.81 14.28 7.93
N ARG A 33 -16.50 13.66 6.97
CA ARG A 33 -16.63 12.19 6.94
C ARG A 33 -15.26 11.51 6.84
N GLU A 34 -14.41 11.98 5.93
CA GLU A 34 -13.06 11.45 5.76
C GLU A 34 -12.21 11.65 7.03
N SER A 35 -12.35 12.79 7.73
CA SER A 35 -11.64 13.01 9.00
C SER A 35 -12.13 12.12 10.14
N GLN A 36 -13.36 11.61 10.05
CA GLN A 36 -13.93 10.61 10.97
C GLN A 36 -13.70 9.16 10.51
N GLY A 37 -12.98 8.93 9.40
CA GLY A 37 -12.75 7.60 8.85
C GLY A 37 -14.00 6.95 8.23
N LEU A 38 -14.99 7.75 7.83
CA LEU A 38 -16.20 7.29 7.15
C LEU A 38 -16.03 7.36 5.62
N GLY A 39 -16.89 6.63 4.89
CA GLY A 39 -16.94 6.66 3.44
C GLY A 39 -17.22 8.06 2.89
N ARG A 40 -16.71 8.35 1.70
CA ARG A 40 -16.74 9.69 1.09
C ARG A 40 -18.17 10.16 0.82
N SER A 41 -19.00 9.27 0.27
CA SER A 41 -20.38 9.57 -0.17
C SER A 41 -21.47 9.06 0.79
N GLY A 42 -21.11 8.29 1.82
CA GLY A 42 -22.05 7.67 2.77
C GLY A 42 -22.73 6.39 2.27
N ASN A 43 -22.66 6.11 0.96
CA ASN A 43 -23.28 4.93 0.32
C ASN A 43 -22.24 3.86 -0.09
N GLU A 44 -20.98 4.04 0.29
CA GLU A 44 -19.89 3.13 -0.08
C GLU A 44 -19.90 1.87 0.80
N TYR A 45 -19.90 2.07 2.10
CA TYR A 45 -19.91 1.02 3.12
C TYR A 45 -20.53 1.58 4.41
N GLY A 46 -21.01 0.70 5.28
CA GLY A 46 -21.56 1.06 6.57
C GLY A 46 -23.02 0.65 6.75
N PRO A 47 -23.60 0.94 7.92
CA PRO A 47 -24.89 0.38 8.33
C PRO A 47 -26.05 0.78 7.43
N LEU A 48 -25.97 1.93 6.76
CA LEU A 48 -27.00 2.38 5.81
C LEU A 48 -27.04 1.53 4.53
N THR A 49 -25.91 0.94 4.14
CA THR A 49 -25.76 0.26 2.84
C THR A 49 -25.64 -1.26 2.98
N ASP A 50 -25.08 -1.72 4.09
CA ASP A 50 -24.80 -3.14 4.31
C ASP A 50 -25.95 -3.88 5.01
N ASN A 51 -26.81 -3.15 5.74
CA ASN A 51 -27.97 -3.74 6.39
C ASN A 51 -29.12 -3.97 5.38
N PRO A 52 -29.98 -4.97 5.62
CA PRO A 52 -31.19 -5.14 4.83
C PRO A 52 -32.21 -4.06 5.17
N ASP A 53 -32.85 -3.49 4.14
CA ASP A 53 -33.86 -2.44 4.29
C ASP A 53 -35.17 -2.94 4.91
N TRP A 54 -35.39 -4.27 4.94
CA TRP A 54 -36.60 -4.91 5.48
C TRP A 54 -36.31 -6.32 5.99
N SER A 55 -37.25 -6.87 6.76
CA SER A 55 -37.23 -8.27 7.20
C SER A 55 -38.67 -8.81 7.26
N TYR A 56 -38.84 -10.13 7.33
CA TYR A 56 -40.17 -10.72 7.48
C TYR A 56 -40.71 -10.46 8.89
N ALA A 57 -42.03 -10.33 9.03
CA ALA A 57 -42.68 -10.11 10.34
C ALA A 57 -42.38 -11.25 11.34
N ASP A 58 -42.16 -12.46 10.85
CA ASP A 58 -41.78 -13.63 11.64
C ASP A 58 -40.33 -13.56 12.18
N GLY A 59 -39.56 -12.54 11.81
CA GLY A 59 -38.14 -12.39 12.18
C GLY A 59 -37.16 -13.13 11.26
N ARG A 60 -37.64 -13.75 10.18
CA ARG A 60 -36.74 -14.31 9.15
C ARG A 60 -35.97 -13.18 8.45
N PRO A 61 -34.68 -13.36 8.14
CA PRO A 61 -33.91 -12.35 7.42
C PRO A 61 -34.40 -12.22 5.98
N ALA A 62 -34.28 -11.02 5.42
CA ALA A 62 -34.53 -10.82 4.00
C ALA A 62 -33.51 -11.60 3.15
N PRO A 63 -33.92 -12.09 1.97
CA PRO A 63 -32.97 -12.69 1.03
C PRO A 63 -31.89 -11.68 0.63
N PRO A 64 -30.62 -12.12 0.46
CA PRO A 64 -29.52 -11.23 0.15
C PRO A 64 -29.69 -10.59 -1.22
N GLN A 65 -29.40 -9.29 -1.32
CA GLN A 65 -29.47 -8.56 -2.58
C GLN A 65 -28.28 -8.92 -3.48
N PRO A 66 -28.46 -8.98 -4.82
CA PRO A 66 -27.38 -9.35 -5.74
C PRO A 66 -26.17 -8.41 -5.63
N ASN A 67 -26.41 -7.11 -5.41
CA ASN A 67 -25.34 -6.13 -5.21
C ASN A 67 -24.58 -6.33 -3.89
N GLN A 68 -25.25 -6.76 -2.83
CA GLN A 68 -24.59 -7.07 -1.56
C GLN A 68 -23.68 -8.30 -1.72
N LEU A 69 -24.14 -9.33 -2.44
CA LEU A 69 -23.33 -10.50 -2.76
C LEU A 69 -22.11 -10.12 -3.61
N ARG A 70 -22.31 -9.31 -4.65
CA ARG A 70 -21.20 -8.81 -5.48
C ARG A 70 -20.14 -8.07 -4.67
N ARG A 71 -20.55 -7.13 -3.80
CA ARG A 71 -19.61 -6.39 -2.94
C ARG A 71 -18.84 -7.31 -1.98
N LYS A 72 -19.50 -8.33 -1.43
CA LYS A 72 -18.84 -9.32 -0.56
C LYS A 72 -17.80 -10.13 -1.32
N GLU A 73 -18.11 -10.54 -2.55
CA GLU A 73 -17.15 -11.27 -3.38
C GLU A 73 -15.96 -10.39 -3.76
N GLU A 74 -16.19 -9.13 -4.17
CA GLU A 74 -15.12 -8.17 -4.47
C GLU A 74 -14.20 -7.91 -3.25
N GLN A 75 -14.79 -7.81 -2.05
CA GLN A 75 -14.02 -7.68 -0.81
C GLN A 75 -13.20 -8.93 -0.50
N ARG A 76 -13.74 -10.11 -0.79
CA ARG A 76 -13.03 -11.38 -0.63
C ARG A 76 -11.85 -11.47 -1.58
N GLU A 77 -12.06 -11.21 -2.87
CA GLU A 77 -10.99 -11.20 -3.88
C GLU A 77 -9.87 -10.22 -3.51
N LEU A 78 -10.25 -9.03 -3.04
CA LEU A 78 -9.30 -8.02 -2.57
C LEU A 78 -8.49 -8.53 -1.36
N ALA A 79 -9.14 -9.14 -0.37
CA ALA A 79 -8.47 -9.67 0.81
C ALA A 79 -7.50 -10.80 0.47
N GLU A 80 -7.92 -11.73 -0.40
CA GLU A 80 -7.06 -12.82 -0.91
C GLU A 80 -5.85 -12.26 -1.65
N ARG A 81 -6.04 -11.22 -2.46
CA ARG A 81 -4.94 -10.55 -3.17
C ARG A 81 -3.94 -9.90 -2.21
N ILE A 82 -4.43 -9.20 -1.17
CA ILE A 82 -3.58 -8.56 -0.16
C ILE A 82 -2.72 -9.61 0.56
N ASP A 83 -3.31 -10.74 0.93
CA ASP A 83 -2.60 -11.83 1.62
C ASP A 83 -1.48 -12.42 0.75
N ILE A 84 -1.78 -12.72 -0.52
CA ILE A 84 -0.79 -13.25 -1.48
C ILE A 84 0.40 -12.28 -1.62
N LEU A 85 0.12 -11.00 -1.89
CA LEU A 85 1.17 -9.99 -2.07
C LEU A 85 2.02 -9.80 -0.82
N SER A 86 1.39 -9.85 0.36
CA SER A 86 2.09 -9.76 1.65
C SER A 86 3.04 -10.94 1.84
N LYS A 87 2.60 -12.15 1.51
CA LYS A 87 3.43 -13.36 1.58
C LYS A 87 4.60 -13.30 0.61
N GLU A 88 4.37 -12.92 -0.64
CA GLU A 88 5.42 -12.78 -1.65
C GLU A 88 6.49 -11.76 -1.22
N MET A 89 6.06 -10.61 -0.70
CA MET A 89 6.97 -9.59 -0.18
C MET A 89 7.82 -10.12 0.98
N LEU A 90 7.20 -10.78 1.96
CA LEU A 90 7.90 -11.34 3.11
C LEU A 90 8.90 -12.42 2.70
N GLN A 91 8.51 -13.32 1.79
CA GLN A 91 9.41 -14.33 1.22
C GLN A 91 10.58 -13.68 0.48
N GLY A 92 10.32 -12.61 -0.28
CA GLY A 92 11.36 -11.85 -0.98
C GLY A 92 12.38 -11.23 -0.01
N LYS A 93 11.90 -10.67 1.10
CA LYS A 93 12.76 -10.10 2.15
C LYS A 93 13.65 -11.16 2.81
N VAL A 94 13.08 -12.32 3.16
CA VAL A 94 13.84 -13.44 3.75
C VAL A 94 14.92 -13.92 2.79
N LYS A 95 14.56 -14.21 1.54
CA LYS A 95 15.51 -14.65 0.51
C LYS A 95 16.65 -13.65 0.29
N TYR A 96 16.35 -12.34 0.35
CA TYR A 96 17.37 -11.31 0.23
C TYR A 96 18.34 -11.31 1.41
N GLN A 97 17.82 -11.44 2.64
CA GLN A 97 18.64 -11.55 3.85
C GLN A 97 19.54 -12.80 3.80
N ASP A 98 18.97 -13.95 3.45
CA ASP A 98 19.72 -15.21 3.31
C ASP A 98 20.84 -15.08 2.28
N LYS A 99 20.60 -14.36 1.17
CA LYS A 99 21.61 -14.11 0.14
C LYS A 99 22.75 -13.24 0.66
N LEU A 100 22.45 -12.20 1.44
CA LEU A 100 23.48 -11.35 2.05
C LEU A 100 24.32 -12.14 3.07
N ASP A 101 23.66 -12.96 3.89
CA ASP A 101 24.32 -13.80 4.88
C ASP A 101 25.17 -14.89 4.23
N ALA A 102 24.67 -15.54 3.18
CA ALA A 102 25.43 -16.51 2.41
C ALA A 102 26.65 -15.87 1.74
N LYS A 103 26.51 -14.64 1.21
CA LYS A 103 27.64 -13.89 0.64
C LYS A 103 28.69 -13.57 1.71
N ARG A 104 28.27 -13.08 2.88
CA ARG A 104 29.16 -12.79 4.02
C ARG A 104 29.91 -14.05 4.46
N ARG A 105 29.19 -15.16 4.69
CA ARG A 105 29.78 -16.45 5.06
C ARG A 105 30.75 -16.96 3.99
N HIS A 106 30.41 -16.80 2.71
CA HIS A 106 31.31 -17.21 1.63
C HIS A 106 32.59 -16.36 1.58
N GLU A 107 32.51 -15.06 1.85
CA GLU A 107 33.67 -14.18 1.97
C GLU A 107 34.55 -14.54 3.17
N GLU A 108 33.94 -14.82 4.33
CA GLU A 108 34.62 -15.33 5.54
C GLU A 108 35.34 -16.65 5.26
N MET A 109 34.63 -17.63 4.70
CA MET A 109 35.21 -18.92 4.29
C MET A 109 36.34 -18.75 3.27
N ARG A 110 36.21 -17.81 2.33
CA ARG A 110 37.27 -17.50 1.36
C ARG A 110 38.46 -16.84 2.04
N ALA A 111 38.25 -16.03 3.07
CA ALA A 111 39.30 -15.40 3.86
C ALA A 111 40.05 -16.41 4.73
N GLU A 112 39.34 -17.30 5.42
CA GLU A 112 39.93 -18.39 6.24
C GLU A 112 40.75 -19.37 5.40
N ARG A 113 40.28 -19.69 4.19
CA ARG A 113 41.00 -20.55 3.24
C ARG A 113 42.18 -19.87 2.58
N ARG A 114 42.45 -18.58 2.83
CA ARG A 114 43.64 -17.92 2.27
C ARG A 114 44.89 -18.52 2.89
N LEU A 115 45.86 -18.82 2.03
CA LEU A 115 47.19 -19.18 2.49
C LEU A 115 47.84 -17.98 3.20
N LYS A 116 48.72 -18.25 4.17
CA LYS A 116 49.52 -17.22 4.81
C LYS A 116 50.28 -16.40 3.75
N PRO A 117 50.39 -15.08 3.93
CA PRO A 117 51.13 -14.25 2.99
C PRO A 117 52.60 -14.68 2.97
N LYS A 118 53.27 -14.44 1.83
CA LYS A 118 54.71 -14.70 1.64
C LYS A 118 55.45 -13.40 1.34
N GLY A 119 56.78 -13.43 1.43
CA GLY A 119 57.63 -12.28 1.09
C GLY A 119 57.67 -11.20 2.17
N SER A 120 57.63 -9.92 1.78
CA SER A 120 57.73 -8.77 2.69
C SER A 120 56.56 -8.66 3.66
N ALA A 121 55.34 -9.03 3.23
CA ALA A 121 54.12 -9.00 4.05
C ALA A 121 54.21 -9.94 5.27
N TRP A 122 54.77 -11.15 5.10
CA TRP A 122 54.97 -12.09 6.20
C TRP A 122 55.89 -11.54 7.29
N LYS A 123 56.99 -10.87 6.89
CA LYS A 123 57.95 -10.29 7.84
C LYS A 123 57.32 -9.19 8.71
N GLN A 124 56.36 -8.44 8.14
CA GLN A 124 55.64 -7.38 8.86
C GLN A 124 54.63 -7.96 9.87
N GLU A 125 53.86 -8.99 9.48
CA GLU A 125 52.92 -9.67 10.39
C GLU A 125 53.65 -10.32 11.57
N ASP A 126 54.74 -11.06 11.30
CA ASP A 126 55.58 -11.72 12.31
C ASP A 126 56.23 -10.71 13.28
N TYR A 127 56.61 -9.53 12.79
CA TYR A 127 57.09 -8.42 13.63
C TYR A 127 56.00 -7.90 14.57
N VAL A 128 54.77 -7.68 14.07
CA VAL A 128 53.64 -7.17 14.88
C VAL A 128 53.19 -8.19 15.92
N GLU A 129 53.15 -9.48 15.59
CA GLU A 129 52.82 -10.57 16.53
C GLU A 129 53.86 -10.70 17.65
N ARG A 130 55.16 -10.67 17.34
CA ARG A 130 56.21 -10.64 18.38
C ARG A 130 56.09 -9.42 19.30
N ARG A 131 55.71 -8.26 18.77
CA ARG A 131 55.51 -7.05 19.57
C ARG A 131 54.29 -7.14 20.50
N ARG A 132 53.16 -7.70 20.02
CA ARG A 132 51.95 -7.93 20.83
C ARG A 132 52.21 -8.90 21.98
N THR A 133 52.87 -10.02 21.71
CA THR A 133 53.18 -11.05 22.73
C THR A 133 54.20 -10.57 23.76
N ALA A 134 55.20 -9.78 23.36
CA ALA A 134 56.14 -9.15 24.28
C ALA A 134 55.47 -8.11 25.21
N SER A 135 54.42 -7.43 24.72
CA SER A 135 53.65 -6.48 25.54
C SER A 135 52.72 -7.18 26.54
N SER A 136 52.14 -8.33 26.18
CA SER A 136 51.30 -9.13 27.07
C SER A 136 52.09 -9.76 28.23
N LYS A 137 53.35 -10.18 28.00
CA LYS A 137 54.23 -10.75 29.04
C LYS A 137 54.75 -9.74 30.07
N LYS A 138 54.52 -8.44 29.89
CA LYS A 138 54.99 -7.37 30.79
C LYS A 138 54.02 -7.02 31.93
N MET A 139 52.86 -7.65 32.03
CA MET A 139 51.93 -7.45 33.16
C MET A 139 52.19 -8.51 34.24
N PRO A 140 52.70 -8.16 35.44
CA PRO A 140 52.79 -9.09 36.55
C PRO A 140 51.36 -9.42 37.05
N SER A 141 51.01 -10.70 37.11
CA SER A 141 49.81 -11.16 37.82
C SER A 141 50.01 -10.87 39.31
N THR A 142 49.18 -10.00 39.85
CA THR A 142 49.16 -9.66 41.28
C THR A 142 48.48 -10.76 42.08
#